data_AF-A0A2G0V8B0-F1
#
_entry.id   AF-A0A2G0V8B0-F1
#
_cell.length_a   1.000
_cell.length_b   1.000
_cell.length_c   1.000
_cell.angle_alpha   90.00
_cell.angle_beta   90.00
_cell.angle_gamma   90.00
#
_symmetry.space_group_name_H-M   'P 1'
#
loop_
_entity.id
_entity.type
_entity.pdbx_description
1 polymer ?
#
loop_
_entity_poly.entity_id
_entity_poly.type
_entity_poly.pdbx_seq_one_letter_code
_entity_poly.pdbx_strand_id
1 'polypeptide(L)'
;MSAYAKTWSWRPRLTPAEPRAAVAWGEAARRLHARLSLVPAEQAVRLQVTANRDVMVVSGAVGELPWVDGVEYAAMDERAPGLWLPTSWEPDVPIDLLGQALSSSFSRSPLLLWREPSAVVPLDRQLPVTSEHLLIIQDYWAQR
;
A
#
# COMPACT_ATOMS: atom_id res chain seq x y z
N MET A 1 5.37 11.73 -10.70
CA MET A 1 4.37 11.69 -9.61
C MET A 1 3.69 13.04 -9.60
N SER A 2 2.43 13.13 -10.04
CA SER A 2 1.70 14.40 -10.01
C SER A 2 1.20 14.63 -8.59
N ALA A 3 1.64 15.72 -7.96
CA ALA A 3 1.08 16.17 -6.69
C ALA A 3 -0.36 16.59 -6.96
N TYR A 4 -1.32 15.75 -6.58
CA TYR A 4 -2.71 16.18 -6.50
C TYR A 4 -2.77 17.35 -5.52
N ALA A 5 -3.11 18.56 -5.99
CA ALA A 5 -3.45 19.67 -5.11
C ALA A 5 -4.74 19.27 -4.37
N LYS A 6 -4.61 18.73 -3.16
CA LYS A 6 -5.73 18.22 -2.37
C LYS A 6 -6.39 19.37 -1.63
N THR A 7 -7.62 19.70 -2.00
CA THR A 7 -8.52 20.65 -1.29
C THR A 7 -9.20 20.03 -0.07
N TRP A 8 -8.78 18.84 0.35
CA TRP A 8 -9.42 18.05 1.42
C TRP A 8 -8.37 17.59 2.44
N SER A 9 -8.82 17.29 3.65
CA SER A 9 -7.98 16.90 4.78
C SER A 9 -8.23 15.46 5.19
N TRP A 10 -7.34 14.93 6.05
CA TRP A 10 -7.50 13.60 6.60
C TRP A 10 -8.10 13.67 8.00
N ARG A 11 -8.99 12.74 8.30
CA ARG A 11 -9.54 12.53 9.64
C ARG A 11 -9.32 11.09 10.11
N PRO A 12 -9.20 10.84 11.43
CA PRO A 12 -9.19 9.48 11.94
C PRO A 12 -10.50 8.77 11.58
N ARG A 13 -10.43 7.50 11.22
CA ARG A 13 -11.62 6.66 11.08
C ARG A 13 -12.20 6.37 12.47
N LEU A 14 -13.53 6.41 12.58
CA LEU A 14 -14.21 6.02 13.82
C LEU A 14 -13.99 4.53 14.12
N THR A 15 -14.07 3.70 13.09
CA THR A 15 -13.78 2.27 13.15
C THR A 15 -12.67 1.96 12.15
N PRO A 16 -11.52 1.44 12.60
CA PRO A 16 -10.45 1.04 11.68
C PRO A 16 -10.93 -0.01 10.69
N ALA A 17 -10.52 0.10 9.43
CA ALA A 17 -10.79 -0.92 8.42
C ALA A 17 -9.92 -2.17 8.66
N GLU A 18 -10.42 -3.35 8.27
CA GLU A 18 -9.66 -4.58 8.36
C GLU A 18 -8.42 -4.53 7.43
N PRO A 19 -7.19 -4.70 7.94
CA PRO A 19 -5.98 -4.66 7.13
C PRO A 19 -5.95 -5.68 6.00
N ARG A 20 -5.70 -5.20 4.77
CA ARG A 20 -5.52 -6.04 3.57
C ARG A 20 -4.21 -5.78 2.84
N ALA A 21 -3.46 -4.76 3.26
CA ALA A 21 -2.10 -4.55 2.84
C ALA A 21 -1.27 -3.88 3.94
N ALA A 22 0.00 -4.27 4.03
CA ALA A 22 1.06 -3.56 4.74
C ALA A 22 1.68 -2.53 3.78
N VAL A 23 1.82 -1.29 4.23
CA VAL A 23 2.38 -0.16 3.47
C VAL A 23 3.53 0.43 4.27
N ALA A 24 4.71 0.45 3.66
CA ALA A 24 5.92 0.87 4.33
C ALA A 24 6.71 1.83 3.45
N TRP A 25 7.20 2.91 4.06
CA TRP A 25 7.98 3.95 3.40
C TRP A 25 9.40 3.99 3.96
N GLY A 26 10.36 4.38 3.13
CA GLY A 26 11.75 4.62 3.55
C GLY A 26 12.36 3.46 4.35
N GLU A 27 12.83 3.71 5.57
CA GLU A 27 13.42 2.69 6.44
C GLU A 27 12.43 1.58 6.83
N ALA A 28 11.14 1.92 7.03
CA ALA A 28 10.13 0.90 7.30
C ALA A 28 9.98 -0.06 6.10
N ALA A 29 10.15 0.43 4.87
CA ALA A 29 10.14 -0.44 3.68
C ALA A 29 11.30 -1.44 3.69
N ARG A 30 12.49 -1.01 4.12
CA ARG A 30 13.66 -1.91 4.31
C ARG A 30 13.41 -2.96 5.39
N ARG A 31 12.82 -2.55 6.52
CA ARG A 31 12.46 -3.48 7.61
C ARG A 31 11.39 -4.48 7.17
N LEU A 32 10.39 -4.03 6.43
CA LEU A 32 9.36 -4.89 5.85
C LEU A 32 9.97 -5.92 4.88
N HIS A 33 10.85 -5.48 3.98
CA HIS A 33 11.57 -6.38 3.07
C HIS A 33 12.40 -7.44 3.81
N ALA A 34 13.16 -7.04 4.83
CA ALA A 34 13.91 -7.97 5.66
C ALA A 34 12.98 -8.98 6.37
N ARG A 35 11.82 -8.53 6.86
CA ARG A 35 10.83 -9.41 7.49
C ARG A 35 10.27 -10.46 6.52
N LEU A 36 9.99 -10.06 5.27
CA LEU A 36 9.47 -10.97 4.24
C LEU A 36 10.46 -12.09 3.90
N SER A 37 11.77 -11.83 3.98
CA SER A 37 12.80 -12.85 3.76
C SER A 37 12.79 -13.95 4.84
N LEU A 38 12.13 -13.70 5.97
CA LEU A 38 11.97 -14.64 7.09
C LEU A 38 10.55 -15.23 7.16
N VAL A 39 9.68 -14.90 6.22
CA VAL A 39 8.31 -15.44 6.16
C VAL A 39 8.37 -16.88 5.60
N PRO A 40 7.71 -17.86 6.23
CA PRO A 40 7.63 -19.22 5.70
C PRO A 40 7.06 -19.26 4.28
N ALA A 41 7.55 -20.16 3.44
CA ALA A 41 7.10 -20.27 2.05
C ALA A 41 5.58 -20.43 1.91
N GLU A 42 4.93 -21.18 2.80
CA GLU A 42 3.48 -21.38 2.83
C GLU A 42 2.68 -20.09 3.05
N GLN A 43 3.22 -19.17 3.85
CA GLN A 43 2.65 -17.84 4.07
C GLN A 43 3.01 -16.91 2.89
N ALA A 44 4.25 -16.96 2.40
CA ALA A 44 4.72 -16.12 1.31
C ALA A 44 3.91 -16.28 0.02
N VAL A 45 3.48 -17.50 -0.32
CA VAL A 45 2.65 -17.75 -1.52
C VAL A 45 1.26 -17.10 -1.46
N ARG A 46 0.79 -16.72 -0.26
CA ARG A 46 -0.48 -16.02 -0.04
C ARG A 46 -0.34 -14.49 -0.06
N LEU A 47 0.89 -14.00 -0.21
CA LEU A 47 1.22 -12.59 -0.22
C LEU A 47 1.56 -12.15 -1.64
N GLN A 48 1.19 -10.91 -1.95
CA GLN A 48 1.65 -10.21 -3.14
C GLN A 48 2.37 -8.94 -2.73
N VAL A 49 3.32 -8.50 -3.54
CA VAL A 49 4.16 -7.34 -3.27
C VAL A 49 4.25 -6.44 -4.50
N THR A 50 4.22 -5.14 -4.26
CA THR A 50 4.64 -4.14 -5.23
C THR A 50 5.55 -3.14 -4.52
N ALA A 51 6.58 -2.67 -5.21
CA ALA A 51 7.53 -1.72 -4.65
C ALA A 51 7.93 -0.72 -5.72
N ASN A 52 8.21 0.51 -5.28
CA ASN A 52 8.91 1.50 -6.05
C ASN A 52 10.08 2.04 -5.22
N ARG A 53 10.65 3.17 -5.64
CA ARG A 53 11.82 3.78 -4.98
C ARG A 53 11.61 4.09 -3.50
N ASP A 54 10.40 4.48 -3.11
CA ASP A 54 10.13 5.10 -1.82
C ASP A 54 9.12 4.31 -0.96
N VAL A 55 8.31 3.42 -1.58
CA VAL A 55 7.29 2.61 -0.90
C VAL A 55 7.34 1.14 -1.29
N MET A 56 7.04 0.29 -0.33
CA MET A 56 6.73 -1.13 -0.50
C MET A 56 5.30 -1.39 0.02
N VAL A 57 4.49 -2.07 -0.79
CA VAL A 57 3.14 -2.48 -0.43
C VAL A 57 3.04 -4.00 -0.54
N VAL A 58 2.65 -4.66 0.54
CA VAL A 58 2.43 -6.11 0.59
C VAL A 58 0.97 -6.38 0.88
N SER A 59 0.26 -7.01 -0.04
CA SER A 59 -1.15 -7.35 0.11
C SER A 59 -1.34 -8.83 0.49
N GLY A 60 -2.39 -9.10 1.25
CA GLY A 60 -2.70 -10.42 1.77
C GLY A 60 -3.95 -10.44 2.66
N ALA A 61 -4.31 -11.61 3.18
CA ALA A 61 -5.27 -11.70 4.27
C ALA A 61 -4.63 -11.21 5.58
N VAL A 62 -5.44 -10.68 6.51
CA VAL A 62 -4.94 -10.08 7.76
C VAL A 62 -4.03 -11.02 8.57
N GLY A 63 -4.34 -12.32 8.60
CA GLY A 63 -3.54 -13.34 9.29
C GLY A 63 -2.19 -13.64 8.62
N GLU A 64 -2.01 -13.27 7.36
CA GLU A 64 -0.78 -13.50 6.59
C GLU A 64 0.10 -12.25 6.54
N LEU A 65 -0.43 -11.07 6.88
CA LEU A 65 0.34 -9.83 6.79
C LEU A 65 1.49 -9.80 7.80
N PRO A 66 2.69 -9.33 7.39
CA PRO A 66 3.81 -9.16 8.31
C PRO A 66 3.59 -7.95 9.22
N TRP A 67 3.58 -8.20 10.54
CA TRP A 67 3.54 -7.15 11.55
C TRP A 67 4.96 -6.66 11.83
N VAL A 68 5.25 -5.40 11.47
CA VAL A 68 6.58 -4.79 11.54
C VAL A 68 6.45 -3.35 12.03
N ASP A 69 7.35 -2.94 12.92
CA ASP A 69 7.35 -1.57 13.45
C ASP A 69 7.50 -0.52 12.34
N GLY A 70 6.70 0.54 12.42
CA GLY A 70 6.68 1.63 11.44
C GLY A 70 6.00 1.29 10.12
N VAL A 71 5.42 0.09 9.98
CA VAL A 71 4.53 -0.25 8.87
C VAL A 71 3.12 0.16 9.23
N GLU A 72 2.46 0.84 8.31
CA GLU A 72 1.04 1.17 8.38
C GLU A 72 0.25 0.24 7.48
N TYR A 73 -1.07 0.22 7.64
CA TYR A 73 -1.92 -0.73 6.94
C TYR A 73 -2.95 -0.03 6.07
N ALA A 74 -3.33 -0.69 4.99
CA ALA A 74 -4.35 -0.23 4.06
C ALA A 74 -5.41 -1.29 3.80
N ALA A 75 -6.58 -0.83 3.39
CA ALA A 75 -7.67 -1.65 2.92
C ALA A 75 -8.35 -0.97 1.74
N MET A 76 -8.98 -1.75 0.87
CA MET A 76 -9.90 -1.22 -0.12
C MET A 76 -11.15 -0.68 0.59
N ASP A 77 -11.59 0.52 0.23
CA ASP A 77 -12.81 1.09 0.80
C ASP A 77 -14.04 0.59 0.05
N GLU A 78 -15.03 0.07 0.77
CA GLU A 78 -16.26 -0.49 0.18
C GLU A 78 -17.08 0.55 -0.58
N ARG A 79 -16.99 1.84 -0.19
CA ARG A 79 -17.70 2.95 -0.84
C ARG A 79 -17.10 3.31 -2.20
N ALA A 80 -15.86 2.92 -2.47
CA ALA A 80 -15.17 3.20 -3.72
C ALA A 80 -14.28 2.00 -4.13
N PRO A 81 -14.86 0.98 -4.78
CA PRO A 81 -14.09 -0.17 -5.26
C PRO A 81 -12.91 0.27 -6.12
N GLY A 82 -11.73 -0.27 -5.82
CA GLY A 82 -10.47 0.11 -6.47
C GLY A 82 -9.69 1.23 -5.78
N LEU A 83 -10.28 1.93 -4.80
CA LEU A 83 -9.58 2.89 -3.95
C LEU A 83 -9.17 2.24 -2.63
N TRP A 84 -7.87 2.22 -2.38
CA TRP A 84 -7.26 1.76 -1.13
C TRP A 84 -6.87 2.95 -0.27
N LEU A 85 -7.19 2.86 1.02
CA LEU A 85 -6.97 3.91 2.01
C LEU A 85 -6.27 3.33 3.25
N PRO A 86 -5.57 4.15 4.05
CA PRO A 86 -5.07 3.73 5.35
C PRO A 86 -6.20 3.19 6.23
N THR A 87 -5.94 2.15 7.01
CA THR A 87 -6.96 1.51 7.86
C THR A 87 -7.41 2.40 9.01
N SER A 88 -6.58 3.35 9.45
CA SER A 88 -6.87 4.26 10.57
C SER A 88 -7.29 5.67 10.14
N TRP A 89 -7.17 6.01 8.85
CA TRP A 89 -7.44 7.35 8.34
C TRP A 89 -8.37 7.31 7.15
N GLU A 90 -9.20 8.34 7.01
CA GLU A 90 -9.99 8.56 5.82
C GLU A 90 -10.00 10.03 5.41
N PRO A 91 -10.21 10.32 4.12
CA PRO A 91 -10.60 11.64 3.64
C PRO A 91 -11.80 12.20 4.42
N ASP A 92 -11.80 13.52 4.62
CA ASP A 92 -12.95 14.27 5.15
C ASP A 92 -13.99 14.65 4.08
N VAL A 93 -13.86 14.08 2.88
CA VAL A 93 -14.75 14.25 1.73
C VAL A 93 -15.43 12.92 1.35
N PRO A 94 -16.56 12.95 0.60
CA PRO A 94 -17.21 11.73 0.12
C PRO A 94 -16.25 10.83 -0.68
N ILE A 95 -16.09 9.59 -0.22
CA ILE A 95 -15.10 8.63 -0.74
C ILE A 95 -15.44 8.12 -2.14
N ASP A 96 -16.72 7.97 -2.43
CA ASP A 96 -17.25 7.62 -3.74
C ASP A 96 -16.88 8.65 -4.81
N LEU A 97 -17.10 9.95 -4.53
CA LEU A 97 -16.72 11.04 -5.44
C LEU A 97 -15.20 11.13 -5.61
N LEU A 98 -14.45 10.95 -4.53
CA LEU A 98 -12.99 10.92 -4.58
C LEU A 98 -12.48 9.74 -5.44
N GLY A 99 -13.08 8.56 -5.29
CA GLY A 99 -12.77 7.39 -6.10
C GLY A 99 -13.00 7.64 -7.59
N GLN A 100 -14.12 8.28 -7.94
CA GLN A 100 -14.42 8.66 -9.33
C GLN A 100 -13.40 9.67 -9.87
N ALA A 101 -13.07 10.71 -9.09
CA ALA A 101 -12.10 11.73 -9.48
C ALA A 101 -10.68 11.18 -9.67
N LEU A 102 -10.27 10.20 -8.85
CA LEU A 102 -8.99 9.51 -9.02
C LEU A 102 -9.02 8.61 -10.26
N SER A 103 -10.10 7.86 -10.47
CA SER A 103 -10.25 6.98 -11.63
C SER A 103 -10.25 7.74 -12.96
N SER A 104 -10.76 8.98 -12.99
CA SER A 104 -10.73 9.80 -14.22
C SER A 104 -9.35 10.38 -14.53
N SER A 105 -8.48 10.52 -13.53
CA SER A 105 -7.19 11.20 -13.69
C SER A 105 -6.00 10.25 -13.73
N PHE A 106 -6.16 9.02 -13.26
CA PHE A 106 -5.16 7.97 -13.35
C PHE A 106 -5.65 6.87 -14.29
N SER A 107 -4.80 6.49 -15.23
CA SER A 107 -5.10 5.40 -16.17
C SER A 107 -4.93 3.99 -15.58
N ARG A 108 -4.48 3.88 -14.33
CA ARG A 108 -4.17 2.62 -13.65
C ARG A 108 -5.06 2.43 -12.44
N SER A 109 -5.41 1.18 -12.16
CA SER A 109 -6.26 0.76 -11.06
C SER A 109 -5.87 -0.67 -10.63
N PRO A 110 -5.98 -1.04 -9.34
CA PRO A 110 -6.43 -0.22 -8.22
C PRO A 110 -5.39 0.82 -7.77
N LEU A 111 -5.83 1.81 -6.98
CA LEU A 111 -4.99 2.90 -6.47
C LEU A 111 -4.94 2.90 -4.95
N LEU A 112 -3.74 2.99 -4.38
CA LEU A 112 -3.52 3.36 -2.99
C LEU A 112 -3.38 4.87 -2.89
N LEU A 113 -4.23 5.49 -2.09
CA LEU A 113 -4.15 6.90 -1.74
C LEU A 113 -3.58 7.04 -0.35
N TRP A 114 -2.41 7.67 -0.24
CA TRP A 114 -1.66 7.77 1.00
C TRP A 114 -1.67 9.18 1.60
N ARG A 115 -1.58 9.25 2.93
CA ARG A 115 -1.60 10.50 3.70
C ARG A 115 -0.23 11.13 3.79
N GLU A 116 0.71 10.41 4.39
CA GLU A 116 2.05 10.91 4.70
C GLU A 116 3.10 9.82 4.44
N PRO A 117 4.03 10.05 3.48
CA PRO A 117 4.04 11.15 2.53
C PRO A 117 2.79 11.14 1.64
N SER A 118 2.35 12.30 1.15
CA SER A 118 1.18 12.36 0.28
C SER A 118 1.49 11.73 -1.06
N ALA A 119 0.83 10.63 -1.39
CA ALA A 119 1.10 9.87 -2.60
C ALA A 119 -0.13 9.16 -3.15
N VAL A 120 -0.07 8.85 -4.45
CA VAL A 120 -0.98 7.91 -5.11
C VAL A 120 -0.12 6.82 -5.74
N VAL A 121 -0.35 5.58 -5.34
CA VAL A 121 0.46 4.42 -5.73
C VAL A 121 -0.44 3.42 -6.46
N PRO A 122 -0.23 3.19 -7.77
CA PRO A 122 -0.92 2.14 -8.50
C PRO A 122 -0.56 0.76 -7.95
N LEU A 123 -1.57 -0.08 -7.78
CA LEU A 123 -1.47 -1.44 -7.26
C LEU A 123 -1.76 -2.48 -8.37
N ASP A 124 -1.68 -2.08 -9.64
CA ASP A 124 -1.93 -2.93 -10.82
C ASP A 124 -0.83 -3.96 -11.07
N ARG A 125 0.36 -3.78 -10.47
CA ARG A 125 1.54 -4.63 -10.65
C ARG A 125 2.00 -5.23 -9.34
N GLN A 126 1.16 -6.10 -8.78
CA GLN A 126 1.53 -6.92 -7.63
C GLN A 126 2.11 -8.26 -8.14
N LEU A 127 3.23 -8.66 -7.56
CA LEU A 127 3.93 -9.90 -7.86
C LEU A 127 3.89 -10.82 -6.64
N PRO A 128 3.90 -12.16 -6.81
CA PRO A 128 3.97 -13.07 -5.67
C PRO A 128 5.22 -12.82 -4.82
N VAL A 129 5.14 -12.99 -3.50
CA VAL A 129 6.33 -12.89 -2.66
C VAL A 129 7.20 -14.14 -2.84
N THR A 130 8.32 -13.98 -3.54
CA THR A 130 9.36 -15.01 -3.73
C THR A 130 10.73 -14.42 -3.44
N SER A 131 11.72 -15.27 -3.13
CA SER A 131 13.10 -14.81 -2.91
C SER A 131 13.66 -14.06 -4.13
N GLU A 132 13.32 -14.48 -5.35
CA GLU A 132 13.72 -13.81 -6.59
C GLU A 132 13.15 -12.40 -6.69
N HIS A 133 11.84 -12.21 -6.46
CA HIS A 133 11.24 -10.88 -6.49
C HIS A 133 11.78 -9.97 -5.38
N LEU A 134 12.07 -10.53 -4.19
CA LEU A 134 12.68 -9.76 -3.11
C LEU A 134 14.12 -9.31 -3.47
N LEU A 135 14.91 -10.14 -4.15
CA LEU A 135 16.24 -9.76 -4.64
C LEU A 135 16.15 -8.63 -5.68
N ILE A 136 15.23 -8.72 -6.64
CA ILE A 136 15.01 -7.66 -7.64
C ILE A 136 14.68 -6.32 -6.97
N ILE A 137 13.84 -6.33 -5.93
CA ILE A 137 13.49 -5.12 -5.17
C ILE A 137 14.73 -4.57 -4.44
N GLN A 138 15.54 -5.44 -3.84
CA GLN A 138 16.77 -5.05 -3.15
C GLN A 138 17.78 -4.41 -4.10
N ASP A 139 18.00 -5.01 -5.27
CA ASP A 139 18.92 -4.53 -6.30
C ASP A 139 18.46 -3.19 -6.87
N TYR A 140 17.15 -3.06 -7.13
CA TYR A 140 16.55 -1.80 -7.58
C TYR A 140 16.79 -0.66 -6.58
N TRP A 141 16.74 -0.95 -5.28
CA TRP A 141 17.04 0.03 -4.24
C TRP A 141 18.54 0.26 -3.99
N ALA A 142 19.43 -0.64 -4.43
CA ALA A 142 20.88 -0.56 -4.22
C ALA A 142 21.61 0.22 -5.32
N GLN A 143 21.03 0.34 -6.52
CA GLN A 143 21.54 1.16 -7.63
C GLN A 143 21.39 2.69 -7.37
N ARG A 144 21.48 3.10 -6.10
CA ARG A 144 21.14 4.44 -5.59
C ARG A 144 22.30 5.08 -4.86
#